data_AF-A0A0F4YSJ7-F1
#
_entry.id   AF-A0A0F4YSJ7-F1
#
_cell.length_a   1.000
_cell.length_b   1.000
_cell.length_c   1.000
_cell.angle_alpha   90.00
_cell.angle_beta   90.00
_cell.angle_gamma   90.00
#
_symmetry.space_group_name_H-M   'P 1'
#
loop_
_entity.id
_entity.type
_entity.pdbx_description
1 polymer ?
#
loop_
_entity_poly.entity_id
_entity_poly.type
_entity_poly.pdbx_seq_one_letter_code
_entity_poly.pdbx_strand_id
1 'polypeptide(L)'
;MFGWGGGIDVVISYPSVNLQNRKRVDVDRERTPPAQPTPLDFPQYDPPGIASEANPATFDTLYRQLMAIRKPQDISVDHIKTLNLQVVRDVPASNIVPEELLRGLPPLPWEEPQAPESGQEASSHLMGNGNPYPPRDKYDVAKTELLFDNDDAFRELARMAPRPGRQRVRLTQSRKFWAGLERMAQYWDTSLDNYYEKPVQPQKSTNGETKTDATQTDETLAADKAGDDKMDVDSPQAEKPQVETVYTGRRIGAGHEMPEDAREDTLRGLLEMAAWPFGCQAAVPSLPPRLAVRNLLFPVRQSLVAGRAPQDRQTARKGILEGPVLVVQCRPETSFREPNEAPGQGQREMCDLIREVGAMLLTAQERAREGSVEVKPGEGKWWTTTPRWGGAPNDGVPIDTPENTDSKPEEEEATGHANKRSRYADPRMSSRRQGPSNSRKASAAEKWKTLQAGPSLWDKKMRYMQIGKPKNSPFDDIYMISSINHHVSIVHLRVHRRYLDYITHGKSDFHEESGSSDQPWYALSLRRTRWYDLMKAEERLEAFEGVWRVFHYLMRNNPD
;
A
#
# COMPACT_ATOMS: atom_id res chain seq x y z
N MET A 1 -21.74 -11.79 21.39
CA MET A 1 -21.97 -12.02 19.95
C MET A 1 -21.95 -10.66 19.27
N PHE A 2 -20.99 -10.38 18.40
CA PHE A 2 -21.02 -9.21 17.50
C PHE A 2 -20.51 -9.67 16.14
N GLY A 3 -21.28 -9.39 15.09
CA GLY A 3 -21.09 -9.99 13.77
C GLY A 3 -19.91 -9.38 13.02
N TRP A 4 -18.86 -10.17 12.81
CA TRP A 4 -17.82 -9.86 11.83
C TRP A 4 -18.18 -10.54 10.51
N GLY A 5 -18.75 -9.77 9.58
CA GLY A 5 -19.07 -10.20 8.21
C GLY A 5 -17.84 -10.36 7.33
N GLY A 6 -16.85 -11.14 7.78
CA GLY A 6 -15.65 -11.46 7.01
C GLY A 6 -15.80 -12.82 6.32
N GLY A 7 -16.10 -12.82 5.02
CA GLY A 7 -16.12 -14.05 4.24
C GLY A 7 -16.68 -13.91 2.83
N ILE A 8 -15.78 -13.88 1.84
CA ILE A 8 -15.51 -15.04 0.97
C ILE A 8 -14.32 -14.69 0.06
N ASP A 9 -13.28 -15.51 0.12
CA ASP A 9 -12.22 -15.50 -0.89
C ASP A 9 -12.81 -15.85 -2.25
N VAL A 10 -12.83 -14.87 -3.16
CA VAL A 10 -12.71 -15.16 -4.59
C VAL A 10 -11.29 -14.83 -4.98
N VAL A 11 -10.52 -15.85 -5.39
CA VAL A 11 -9.23 -15.66 -6.04
C VAL A 11 -9.49 -15.06 -7.42
N ILE A 12 -9.71 -13.75 -7.46
CA ILE A 12 -9.61 -12.98 -8.68
C ILE A 12 -8.11 -12.83 -8.92
N SER A 13 -7.58 -13.68 -9.81
CA SER A 13 -6.36 -13.35 -10.52
C SER A 13 -6.63 -12.03 -11.24
N TYR A 14 -6.16 -10.90 -10.68
CA TYR A 14 -6.37 -9.60 -11.27
C TYR A 14 -5.76 -9.61 -12.68
N PRO A 15 -6.58 -9.52 -13.74
CA PRO A 15 -6.05 -9.11 -15.03
C PRO A 15 -5.50 -7.70 -14.83
N SER A 16 -4.42 -7.35 -15.53
CA SER A 16 -3.92 -5.97 -15.61
C SER A 16 -5.10 -5.00 -15.72
N VAL A 17 -5.30 -4.17 -14.70
CA VAL A 17 -6.56 -3.43 -14.51
C VAL A 17 -6.90 -2.72 -15.80
N ASN A 18 -8.06 -3.05 -16.35
CA ASN A 18 -8.44 -2.61 -17.68
C ASN A 18 -8.88 -1.14 -17.63
N LEU A 19 -7.91 -0.23 -17.65
CA LEU A 19 -8.02 1.24 -17.56
C LEU A 19 -8.92 1.88 -18.64
N GLN A 20 -9.49 1.07 -19.55
CA GLN A 20 -10.16 1.50 -20.76
C GLN A 20 -11.69 1.62 -20.63
N ASN A 21 -12.31 1.20 -19.52
CA ASN A 21 -13.79 1.10 -19.42
C ASN A 21 -14.46 1.79 -18.21
N ARG A 22 -13.80 2.72 -17.52
CA ARG A 22 -14.49 3.69 -16.64
C ARG A 22 -14.77 4.97 -17.43
N LYS A 23 -16.02 5.47 -17.42
CA LYS A 23 -16.38 6.77 -18.00
C LYS A 23 -15.54 7.86 -17.32
N ARG A 24 -14.64 8.48 -18.07
CA ARG A 24 -13.79 9.58 -17.58
C ARG A 24 -14.64 10.81 -17.31
N VAL A 25 -14.20 11.61 -16.34
CA VAL A 25 -14.90 12.82 -15.92
C VAL A 25 -14.67 13.90 -16.97
N ASP A 26 -15.71 14.19 -17.73
CA ASP A 26 -15.77 15.37 -18.60
C ASP A 26 -15.97 16.63 -17.76
N VAL A 27 -14.98 17.51 -17.75
CA VAL A 27 -14.90 18.69 -16.85
C VAL A 27 -15.96 19.73 -17.22
N ASP A 28 -16.27 19.86 -18.51
CA ASP A 28 -17.16 20.88 -19.05
C ASP A 28 -18.65 20.48 -18.95
N ARG A 29 -18.93 19.28 -18.43
CA ARG A 29 -20.29 18.72 -18.32
C ARG A 29 -20.98 19.15 -17.01
N GLU A 30 -22.15 19.78 -17.16
CA GLU A 30 -23.08 20.13 -16.05
C GLU A 30 -23.47 18.91 -15.19
N ARG A 31 -23.40 19.06 -13.86
CA ARG A 31 -23.76 18.05 -12.85
C ARG A 31 -24.32 18.71 -11.59
N THR A 32 -24.86 17.90 -10.68
CA THR A 32 -25.09 18.30 -9.30
C THR A 32 -23.75 18.57 -8.59
N PRO A 33 -23.68 19.56 -7.66
CA PRO A 33 -22.46 19.88 -6.96
C PRO A 33 -22.00 18.74 -6.06
N PRO A 34 -20.69 18.40 -6.04
CA PRO A 34 -20.13 17.52 -5.03
C PRO A 34 -20.18 18.19 -3.65
N ALA A 35 -20.10 17.39 -2.59
CA ALA A 35 -19.94 17.89 -1.22
C ALA A 35 -18.73 18.84 -1.10
N GLN A 36 -18.73 19.68 -0.06
CA GLN A 36 -17.68 20.70 0.13
C GLN A 36 -16.27 20.09 0.16
N PRO A 37 -15.23 20.82 -0.30
CA PRO A 37 -13.85 20.38 -0.22
C PRO A 37 -13.50 19.92 1.20
N THR A 38 -12.87 18.76 1.34
CA THR A 38 -12.42 18.28 2.65
C THR A 38 -11.21 19.10 3.10
N PRO A 39 -11.24 19.74 4.29
CA PRO A 39 -10.09 20.48 4.79
C PRO A 39 -8.86 19.58 4.92
N LEU A 40 -7.69 20.13 4.61
CA LEU A 40 -6.42 19.42 4.79
C LEU A 40 -5.93 19.60 6.21
N ASP A 41 -5.78 18.48 6.92
CA ASP A 41 -5.14 18.39 8.23
C ASP A 41 -3.90 17.49 8.12
N PHE A 42 -2.83 17.85 8.83
CA PHE A 42 -1.54 17.17 8.81
C PHE A 42 -1.04 16.96 10.24
N PRO A 43 -0.57 15.74 10.58
CA PRO A 43 -0.04 15.45 11.90
C PRO A 43 1.30 16.16 12.14
N GLN A 44 1.43 16.79 13.30
CA GLN A 44 2.69 17.39 13.75
C GLN A 44 3.44 16.39 14.65
N TYR A 45 4.38 15.67 14.06
CA TYR A 45 5.14 14.62 14.75
C TYR A 45 6.17 15.18 15.75
N ASP A 46 5.69 15.68 16.88
CA ASP A 46 6.49 16.32 17.93
C ASP A 46 6.45 15.51 19.23
N PRO A 47 7.13 14.36 19.29
CA PRO A 47 7.13 13.51 20.48
C PRO A 47 7.87 14.19 21.64
N PRO A 48 7.52 13.87 22.90
CA PRO A 48 8.30 14.33 24.05
C PRO A 48 9.75 13.83 23.99
N GLY A 49 10.65 14.60 24.59
CA GLY A 49 12.08 14.29 24.64
C GLY A 49 12.42 12.92 25.25
N ILE A 50 13.61 12.45 24.88
CA ILE A 50 14.26 11.19 25.27
C ILE A 50 14.24 11.00 26.80
N ALA A 51 13.90 9.78 27.24
CA ALA A 51 14.19 9.36 28.62
C ALA A 51 15.71 9.16 28.76
N SER A 52 16.36 9.95 29.61
CA SER A 52 17.83 10.09 29.67
C SER A 52 18.63 8.81 29.95
N GLU A 53 17.99 7.75 30.45
CA GLU A 53 18.63 6.49 30.83
C GLU A 53 17.74 5.29 30.46
N ALA A 54 17.91 4.73 29.27
CA ALA A 54 17.20 3.51 28.89
C ALA A 54 17.95 2.25 29.36
N ASN A 55 17.46 1.65 30.43
CA ASN A 55 17.86 0.33 30.92
C ASN A 55 17.15 -0.77 30.09
N PRO A 56 17.68 -2.01 29.95
CA PRO A 56 16.92 -3.16 29.45
C PRO A 56 15.50 -3.31 30.03
N ALA A 57 15.27 -2.92 31.28
CA ALA A 57 13.94 -2.87 31.92
C ALA A 57 12.91 -1.96 31.20
N THR A 58 13.36 -1.02 30.37
CA THR A 58 12.52 -0.19 29.50
C THR A 58 11.79 -1.05 28.45
N PHE A 59 12.44 -2.08 27.89
CA PHE A 59 11.79 -2.98 26.92
C PHE A 59 10.72 -3.87 27.57
N ASP A 60 10.89 -4.28 28.83
CA ASP A 60 9.84 -4.97 29.59
C ASP A 60 8.66 -4.05 29.91
N THR A 61 8.93 -2.76 30.10
CA THR A 61 7.90 -1.74 30.30
C THR A 61 7.13 -1.48 28.99
N LEU A 62 7.84 -1.34 27.87
CA LEU A 62 7.25 -1.24 26.53
C LEU A 62 6.36 -2.45 26.24
N TYR A 63 6.86 -3.66 26.49
CA TYR A 63 6.09 -4.89 26.28
C TYR A 63 4.81 -4.92 27.13
N ARG A 64 4.89 -4.53 28.42
CA ARG A 64 3.71 -4.43 29.30
C ARG A 64 2.70 -3.37 28.85
N GLN A 65 3.16 -2.22 28.37
CA GLN A 65 2.30 -1.17 27.80
C GLN A 65 1.60 -1.68 26.53
N LEU A 66 2.34 -2.24 25.58
CA LEU A 66 1.82 -2.81 24.35
C LEU A 66 0.82 -3.96 24.59
N MET A 67 1.03 -4.78 25.64
CA MET A 67 0.05 -5.81 26.08
C MET A 67 -1.26 -5.22 26.60
N ALA A 68 -1.26 -3.99 27.12
CA ALA A 68 -2.43 -3.35 27.72
C ALA A 68 -3.38 -2.74 26.67
N ILE A 69 -2.89 -2.46 25.45
CA ILE A 69 -3.69 -1.89 24.37
C ILE A 69 -4.82 -2.84 23.96
N ARG A 70 -6.07 -2.39 24.10
CA ARG A 70 -7.29 -3.07 23.64
C ARG A 70 -8.01 -2.31 22.53
N LYS A 71 -7.88 -0.99 22.51
CA LYS A 71 -8.47 -0.06 21.52
C LYS A 71 -7.47 1.06 21.18
N PRO A 72 -7.61 1.75 20.03
CA PRO A 72 -6.69 2.83 19.64
C PRO A 72 -6.60 3.97 20.68
N GLN A 73 -7.65 4.19 21.47
CA GLN A 73 -7.68 5.20 22.54
C GLN A 73 -6.79 4.87 23.75
N ASP A 74 -6.26 3.64 23.85
CA ASP A 74 -5.31 3.29 24.90
C ASP A 74 -3.87 3.74 24.56
N ILE A 75 -3.63 4.18 23.31
CA ILE A 75 -2.34 4.71 22.88
C ILE A 75 -2.10 6.07 23.51
N SER A 76 -1.11 6.12 24.41
CA SER A 76 -0.70 7.29 25.17
C SER A 76 0.73 7.72 24.83
N VAL A 77 1.07 8.95 25.24
CA VAL A 77 2.40 9.56 25.05
C VAL A 77 3.52 8.69 25.64
N ASP A 78 3.23 7.92 26.70
CA ASP A 78 4.21 7.07 27.36
C ASP A 78 4.64 5.87 26.49
N HIS A 79 3.83 5.43 25.54
CA HIS A 79 4.23 4.41 24.55
C HIS A 79 5.36 4.94 23.67
N ILE A 80 5.27 6.21 23.24
CA ILE A 80 6.28 6.87 22.41
C ILE A 80 7.56 7.15 23.21
N LYS A 81 7.44 7.59 24.48
CA LYS A 81 8.58 7.73 25.40
C LYS A 81 9.32 6.41 25.60
N THR A 82 8.59 5.30 25.78
CA THR A 82 9.18 3.98 26.07
C THR A 82 9.75 3.31 24.81
N LEU A 83 9.25 3.67 23.61
CA LEU A 83 9.92 3.39 22.34
C LEU A 83 11.24 4.15 22.16
N ASN A 84 11.46 5.20 22.95
CA ASN A 84 12.62 6.09 22.90
C ASN A 84 12.86 6.66 21.49
N LEU A 85 11.80 7.22 20.92
CA LEU A 85 11.74 7.73 19.56
C LEU A 85 12.15 9.20 19.50
N GLN A 86 13.19 9.49 18.73
CA GLN A 86 13.61 10.83 18.34
C GLN A 86 13.05 11.11 16.94
N VAL A 87 12.43 12.29 16.73
CA VAL A 87 11.90 12.69 15.42
C VAL A 87 12.55 13.99 14.96
N VAL A 88 13.21 13.93 13.80
CA VAL A 88 13.71 15.09 13.06
C VAL A 88 12.74 15.38 11.92
N ARG A 89 12.06 16.53 12.01
CA ARG A 89 11.07 16.98 11.03
C ARG A 89 11.70 17.81 9.91
N ASP A 90 10.94 18.00 8.83
CA ASP A 90 11.20 18.95 7.74
C ASP A 90 12.60 18.86 7.11
N VAL A 91 13.15 17.64 7.06
CA VAL A 91 14.40 17.35 6.36
C VAL A 91 14.19 17.55 4.86
N PRO A 92 15.01 18.32 4.14
CA PRO A 92 14.92 18.43 2.68
C PRO A 92 15.02 17.07 1.98
N ALA A 93 14.35 16.87 0.84
CA ALA A 93 14.48 15.63 0.06
C ALA A 93 15.93 15.34 -0.35
N SER A 94 16.73 16.38 -0.58
CA SER A 94 18.18 16.27 -0.80
C SER A 94 18.91 15.68 0.41
N ASN A 95 18.45 15.90 1.64
CA ASN A 95 19.20 15.55 2.85
C ASN A 95 18.64 14.30 3.55
N ILE A 96 17.57 13.68 3.03
CA ILE A 96 17.01 12.44 3.61
C ILE A 96 18.02 11.30 3.58
N VAL A 97 18.83 11.21 2.53
CA VAL A 97 20.11 10.48 2.51
C VAL A 97 21.24 11.52 2.70
N PRO A 98 21.99 11.47 3.82
CA PRO A 98 23.14 12.35 4.05
C PRO A 98 24.17 12.31 2.91
N GLU A 99 24.79 13.44 2.59
CA GLU A 99 25.76 13.55 1.50
C GLU A 99 27.01 12.71 1.75
N GLU A 100 27.40 12.54 3.00
CA GLU A 100 28.50 11.67 3.44
C GLU A 100 28.31 10.22 2.96
N LEU A 101 27.07 9.75 2.89
CA LEU A 101 26.72 8.40 2.45
C LEU A 101 26.66 8.25 0.92
N LEU A 102 26.71 9.37 0.18
CA LEU A 102 26.83 9.38 -1.29
C LEU A 102 28.28 9.54 -1.78
N ARG A 103 29.23 9.95 -0.91
CA ARG A 103 30.64 10.09 -1.29
C ARG A 103 31.19 8.76 -1.80
N GLY A 104 31.76 8.77 -3.01
CA GLY A 104 32.27 7.58 -3.69
C GLY A 104 31.24 6.78 -4.51
N LEU A 105 29.98 7.20 -4.53
CA LEU A 105 28.99 6.75 -5.51
C LEU A 105 29.06 7.64 -6.78
N PRO A 106 28.44 7.21 -7.91
CA PRO A 106 28.26 8.09 -9.06
C PRO A 106 27.54 9.40 -8.70
N PRO A 107 27.76 10.49 -9.45
CA PRO A 107 26.95 11.68 -9.32
C PRO A 107 25.48 11.37 -9.66
N LEU A 108 24.55 12.04 -8.97
CA LEU A 108 23.13 11.94 -9.27
C LEU A 108 22.83 12.54 -10.66
N PRO A 109 21.77 12.10 -11.38
CA PRO A 109 21.50 12.54 -12.75
C PRO A 109 21.38 14.06 -12.97
N TRP A 110 21.02 14.79 -11.92
CA TRP A 110 20.83 16.24 -11.92
C TRP A 110 22.05 17.02 -11.39
N GLU A 111 23.08 16.35 -10.89
CA GLU A 111 24.35 16.97 -10.51
C GLU A 111 25.21 17.23 -11.75
N GLU A 112 26.07 18.25 -11.69
CA GLU A 112 27.00 18.54 -12.79
C GLU A 112 28.10 17.46 -12.84
N PRO A 113 28.52 17.01 -14.04
CA PRO A 113 29.64 16.09 -14.15
C PRO A 113 30.92 16.77 -13.67
N GLN A 114 31.41 16.39 -12.49
CA GLN A 114 32.75 16.79 -12.06
C GLN A 114 33.76 16.25 -13.07
N ALA A 115 34.72 17.09 -13.47
CA ALA A 115 35.76 16.69 -14.40
C ALA A 115 36.51 15.48 -13.83
N PRO A 116 36.82 14.44 -14.64
CA PRO A 116 37.44 13.23 -14.12
C PRO A 116 38.80 13.56 -13.52
N GLU A 117 38.95 13.36 -12.21
CA GLU A 117 40.26 13.38 -11.58
C GLU A 117 41.15 12.32 -12.24
N SER A 118 42.37 12.73 -12.57
CA SER A 118 43.20 12.06 -13.57
C SER A 118 43.49 10.58 -13.26
N GLY A 119 43.12 9.70 -14.19
CA GLY A 119 43.69 8.34 -14.29
C GLY A 119 42.81 7.19 -13.83
N GLN A 120 41.62 7.43 -13.27
CA GLN A 120 40.61 6.39 -13.17
C GLN A 120 39.86 6.26 -14.50
N GLU A 121 40.16 5.20 -15.24
CA GLU A 121 39.29 4.74 -16.33
C GLU A 121 37.86 4.62 -15.81
N ALA A 122 36.87 4.86 -16.67
CA ALA A 122 35.46 4.73 -16.33
C ALA A 122 35.05 3.26 -16.14
N SER A 123 35.62 2.60 -15.12
CA SER A 123 35.13 1.35 -14.59
C SER A 123 33.67 1.57 -14.23
N SER A 124 32.78 0.96 -15.01
CA SER A 124 31.34 1.22 -14.93
C SER A 124 30.90 1.03 -13.49
N HIS A 125 30.52 2.10 -12.79
CA HIS A 125 30.06 1.99 -11.41
C HIS A 125 28.84 1.07 -11.41
N LEU A 126 29.01 -0.10 -10.81
CA LEU A 126 27.96 -1.12 -10.74
C LEU A 126 27.19 -0.94 -9.44
N MET A 127 25.88 -1.14 -9.53
CA MET A 127 25.01 -1.36 -8.38
C MET A 127 25.33 -2.74 -7.75
N GLY A 128 24.85 -2.99 -6.53
CA GLY A 128 25.02 -4.26 -5.82
C GLY A 128 24.30 -5.48 -6.43
N ASN A 129 23.85 -5.36 -7.69
CA ASN A 129 23.34 -6.44 -8.54
C ASN A 129 24.14 -6.58 -9.85
N GLY A 130 25.33 -5.96 -9.96
CA GLY A 130 26.20 -6.02 -11.14
C GLY A 130 25.70 -5.26 -12.37
N ASN A 131 24.55 -4.57 -12.30
CA ASN A 131 24.09 -3.70 -13.38
C ASN A 131 24.69 -2.30 -13.21
N PRO A 132 24.96 -1.55 -14.30
CA PRO A 132 25.36 -0.16 -14.21
C PRO A 132 24.24 0.70 -13.61
N TYR A 133 24.63 1.78 -12.92
CA TYR A 133 23.68 2.79 -12.45
C TYR A 133 22.81 3.38 -13.60
N PRO A 134 21.60 3.88 -13.32
CA PRO A 134 20.72 4.40 -14.36
C PRO A 134 21.33 5.58 -15.13
N PRO A 135 21.26 5.60 -16.47
CA PRO A 135 21.72 6.74 -17.25
C PRO A 135 20.79 7.94 -17.08
N ARG A 136 21.38 9.15 -17.21
CA ARG A 136 20.70 10.44 -17.03
C ARG A 136 19.41 10.57 -17.86
N ASP A 137 19.42 10.10 -19.11
CA ASP A 137 18.26 10.12 -20.01
C ASP A 137 16.98 9.52 -19.40
N LYS A 138 17.09 8.47 -18.57
CA LYS A 138 15.93 7.86 -17.91
C LYS A 138 15.31 8.80 -16.87
N TYR A 139 16.15 9.55 -16.15
CA TYR A 139 15.70 10.58 -15.22
C TYR A 139 15.16 11.80 -15.97
N ASP A 140 15.83 12.29 -17.01
CA ASP A 140 15.39 13.50 -17.75
C ASP A 140 14.04 13.30 -18.44
N VAL A 141 13.74 12.09 -18.95
CA VAL A 141 12.39 11.72 -19.42
C VAL A 141 11.38 11.77 -18.27
N ALA A 142 11.67 11.14 -17.12
CA ALA A 142 10.77 11.14 -15.97
C ALA A 142 10.54 12.55 -15.41
N LYS A 143 11.59 13.38 -15.30
CA LYS A 143 11.54 14.79 -14.90
C LYS A 143 10.64 15.61 -15.82
N THR A 144 10.84 15.51 -17.13
CA THR A 144 10.02 16.22 -18.12
C THR A 144 8.55 15.80 -18.00
N GLU A 145 8.29 14.49 -17.90
CA GLU A 145 6.94 13.97 -17.72
C GLU A 145 6.29 14.34 -16.37
N LEU A 146 7.10 14.54 -15.34
CA LEU A 146 6.70 15.04 -14.02
C LEU A 146 6.65 16.57 -13.93
N LEU A 147 6.85 17.32 -15.02
CA LEU A 147 6.71 18.78 -15.04
C LEU A 147 5.54 19.28 -15.92
N PHE A 148 4.79 18.40 -16.56
CA PHE A 148 3.60 18.77 -17.34
C PHE A 148 2.45 19.32 -16.47
N ASP A 149 1.64 20.21 -17.05
CA ASP A 149 0.41 20.67 -16.38
C ASP A 149 -0.59 19.52 -16.19
N ASN A 150 -1.31 19.54 -15.08
CA ASN A 150 -2.24 18.48 -14.71
C ASN A 150 -3.35 18.32 -15.76
N ASP A 151 -3.88 19.42 -16.29
CA ASP A 151 -4.93 19.35 -17.32
C ASP A 151 -4.44 18.72 -18.61
N ASP A 152 -3.22 19.07 -19.06
CA ASP A 152 -2.66 18.55 -20.31
C ASP A 152 -2.33 17.05 -20.21
N ALA A 153 -1.81 16.61 -19.05
CA ALA A 153 -1.55 15.21 -18.78
C ALA A 153 -2.85 14.39 -18.66
N PHE A 154 -3.87 14.89 -17.96
CA PHE A 154 -5.18 14.23 -17.88
C PHE A 154 -5.88 14.19 -19.26
N ARG A 155 -5.73 15.23 -20.09
CA ARG A 155 -6.22 15.25 -21.48
C ARG A 155 -5.54 14.18 -22.35
N GLU A 156 -4.22 13.98 -22.24
CA GLU A 156 -3.54 12.86 -22.95
C GLU A 156 -4.13 11.52 -22.54
N LEU A 157 -4.22 11.25 -21.23
CA LEU A 157 -4.71 9.98 -20.71
C LEU A 157 -6.14 9.68 -21.18
N ALA A 158 -6.99 10.71 -21.20
CA ALA A 158 -8.35 10.65 -21.70
C ALA A 158 -8.45 10.61 -23.24
N ARG A 159 -7.33 10.77 -23.94
CA ARG A 159 -7.22 10.89 -25.41
C ARG A 159 -8.04 12.06 -25.97
N MET A 160 -8.21 13.12 -25.19
CA MET A 160 -8.91 14.35 -25.57
C MET A 160 -7.97 15.28 -26.34
N ALA A 161 -8.54 16.23 -27.08
CA ALA A 161 -7.77 17.29 -27.71
C ALA A 161 -7.10 18.18 -26.63
N PRO A 162 -5.86 18.67 -26.87
CA PRO A 162 -5.24 19.67 -25.99
C PRO A 162 -6.06 20.96 -25.99
N ARG A 163 -5.89 21.80 -24.95
CA ARG A 163 -6.55 23.12 -24.93
C ARG A 163 -6.09 23.99 -26.11
N PRO A 164 -6.92 24.92 -26.60
CA PRO A 164 -6.52 25.86 -27.66
C PRO A 164 -5.19 26.55 -27.32
N GLY A 165 -4.23 26.51 -28.25
CA GLY A 165 -2.90 27.09 -28.06
C GLY A 165 -1.88 26.22 -27.32
N ARG A 166 -2.25 25.04 -26.78
CA ARG A 166 -1.31 24.11 -26.13
C ARG A 166 -0.96 22.92 -27.04
N GLN A 167 0.28 22.45 -26.96
CA GLN A 167 0.73 21.26 -27.69
C GLN A 167 0.27 19.97 -26.98
N ARG A 168 0.03 18.89 -27.74
CA ARG A 168 -0.24 17.58 -27.16
C ARG A 168 1.02 17.04 -26.46
N VAL A 169 0.90 16.89 -25.14
CA VAL A 169 1.84 16.20 -24.25
C VAL A 169 1.89 14.68 -24.57
N ARG A 170 3.03 14.03 -24.30
CA ARG A 170 3.21 12.57 -24.42
C ARG A 170 3.70 11.98 -23.11
N LEU A 171 2.96 10.99 -22.59
CA LEU A 171 3.32 10.24 -21.39
C LEU A 171 3.81 8.84 -21.77
N THR A 172 5.04 8.48 -21.38
CA THR A 172 5.65 7.18 -21.67
C THR A 172 5.89 6.37 -20.39
N GLN A 173 6.70 6.88 -19.46
CA GLN A 173 7.04 6.18 -18.20
C GLN A 173 6.00 6.47 -17.11
N SER A 174 5.52 7.71 -17.05
CA SER A 174 4.64 8.24 -16.00
C SER A 174 3.16 7.91 -16.14
N ARG A 175 2.76 7.17 -17.18
CA ARG A 175 1.35 6.90 -17.51
C ARG A 175 0.55 6.31 -16.33
N LYS A 176 1.17 5.45 -15.52
CA LYS A 176 0.55 4.86 -14.32
C LYS A 176 0.32 5.89 -13.23
N PHE A 177 1.35 6.69 -12.90
CA PHE A 177 1.29 7.77 -11.92
C PHE A 177 0.18 8.76 -12.27
N TRP A 178 0.19 9.29 -13.50
CA TRP A 178 -0.82 10.25 -13.94
C TRP A 178 -2.24 9.70 -13.94
N ALA A 179 -2.44 8.41 -14.26
CA ALA A 179 -3.76 7.78 -14.22
C ALA A 179 -4.28 7.57 -12.79
N GLY A 180 -3.38 7.37 -11.82
CA GLY A 180 -3.71 7.45 -10.40
C GLY A 180 -4.04 8.89 -9.98
N LEU A 181 -3.19 9.85 -10.33
CA LEU A 181 -3.34 11.26 -9.96
C LEU A 181 -4.66 11.85 -10.51
N GLU A 182 -5.07 11.46 -11.72
CA GLU A 182 -6.38 11.79 -12.30
C GLU A 182 -7.55 11.28 -11.45
N ARG A 183 -7.42 10.07 -10.85
CA ARG A 183 -8.43 9.52 -9.92
C ARG A 183 -8.45 10.29 -8.61
N MET A 184 -7.30 10.76 -8.11
CA MET A 184 -7.21 11.54 -6.87
C MET A 184 -7.73 12.97 -7.06
N ALA A 185 -7.47 13.58 -8.22
CA ALA A 185 -7.98 14.89 -8.62
C ALA A 185 -9.51 14.95 -8.58
N GLN A 186 -10.20 13.85 -8.89
CA GLN A 186 -11.68 13.76 -8.82
C GLN A 186 -12.27 13.91 -7.41
N TYR A 187 -11.45 13.98 -6.35
CA TYR A 187 -11.91 14.22 -4.97
C TYR A 187 -11.26 15.47 -4.36
N TRP A 188 -10.03 15.81 -4.77
CA TRP A 188 -9.22 16.86 -4.16
C TRP A 188 -8.97 18.11 -5.04
N ASP A 189 -9.08 18.03 -6.37
CA ASP A 189 -8.71 19.14 -7.25
C ASP A 189 -9.84 20.18 -7.37
N THR A 190 -9.73 21.27 -6.61
CA THR A 190 -10.68 22.40 -6.65
C THR A 190 -10.33 23.45 -7.72
N SER A 191 -9.28 23.26 -8.53
CA SER A 191 -8.77 24.31 -9.44
C SER A 191 -9.73 24.69 -10.58
N LEU A 192 -10.67 23.82 -10.92
CA LEU A 192 -11.68 24.01 -11.97
C LEU A 192 -13.11 23.88 -11.43
N ASP A 193 -13.31 24.01 -10.12
CA ASP A 193 -14.64 23.97 -9.50
C ASP A 193 -15.42 25.26 -9.80
N ASN A 194 -16.46 25.16 -10.62
CA ASN A 194 -17.38 26.26 -10.93
C ASN A 194 -18.77 25.91 -10.44
N TYR A 195 -19.35 26.79 -9.61
CA TYR A 195 -20.70 26.67 -9.07
C TYR A 195 -21.55 27.83 -9.60
N TYR A 196 -22.71 27.53 -10.20
CA TYR A 196 -23.63 28.56 -10.69
C TYR A 196 -25.09 28.14 -10.53
N GLU A 197 -25.96 29.15 -10.44
CA GLU A 197 -27.39 28.98 -10.21
C GLU A 197 -28.15 29.01 -11.55
N LYS A 198 -29.03 28.01 -11.77
CA LYS A 198 -29.85 27.92 -12.97
C LYS A 198 -31.33 27.90 -12.58
N PRO A 199 -32.18 28.81 -13.11
CA PRO A 199 -33.61 28.72 -12.91
C PRO A 199 -34.14 27.45 -13.58
N VAL A 200 -34.96 26.66 -12.86
CA VAL A 200 -35.64 25.50 -13.43
C VAL A 200 -36.53 25.96 -14.58
N GLN A 201 -36.16 25.62 -15.83
CA GLN A 201 -37.04 25.79 -16.98
C GLN A 201 -38.08 24.67 -16.97
N PRO A 202 -39.39 24.97 -17.02
CA PRO A 202 -40.41 23.93 -17.07
C PRO A 202 -40.25 23.11 -18.35
N GLN A 203 -40.18 21.79 -18.21
CA GLN A 203 -40.06 20.87 -19.33
C GLN A 203 -41.27 21.04 -20.27
N LYS A 204 -41.02 21.43 -21.52
CA LYS A 204 -42.07 21.43 -22.55
C LYS A 204 -42.46 19.99 -22.86
N SER A 205 -43.65 19.61 -22.39
CA SER A 205 -44.30 18.35 -22.72
C SER A 205 -44.65 18.27 -24.21
N THR A 206 -43.79 17.65 -25.02
CA THR A 206 -44.18 17.17 -26.36
C THR A 206 -44.91 15.84 -26.23
N ASN A 207 -46.22 15.90 -26.00
CA ASN A 207 -47.10 14.73 -26.14
C ASN A 207 -47.37 14.47 -27.64
N GLY A 208 -47.23 13.20 -28.06
CA GLY A 208 -47.27 12.81 -29.47
C GLY A 208 -47.32 11.29 -29.69
N GLU A 209 -48.26 10.64 -29.01
CA GLU A 209 -48.81 9.29 -29.27
C GLU A 209 -47.98 8.00 -29.02
N THR A 210 -48.37 7.38 -27.90
CA THR A 210 -48.14 6.03 -27.35
C THR A 210 -48.66 4.87 -28.22
N LYS A 211 -48.06 3.67 -28.06
CA LYS A 211 -48.66 2.29 -27.93
C LYS A 211 -47.60 1.21 -28.22
N THR A 212 -47.45 0.06 -27.53
CA THR A 212 -48.00 -0.55 -26.29
C THR A 212 -46.83 -1.26 -25.52
N ASP A 213 -46.93 -2.07 -24.44
CA ASP A 213 -48.01 -2.64 -23.61
C ASP A 213 -47.50 -3.13 -22.22
N ALA A 214 -48.41 -3.72 -21.41
CA ALA A 214 -48.22 -4.82 -20.45
C ALA A 214 -47.33 -4.70 -19.18
N THR A 215 -47.99 -4.30 -18.07
CA THR A 215 -48.06 -4.99 -16.75
C THR A 215 -46.79 -5.42 -15.98
N GLN A 216 -46.62 -4.96 -14.71
CA GLN A 216 -47.07 -5.70 -13.50
C GLN A 216 -46.93 -4.95 -12.15
N THR A 217 -47.97 -5.09 -11.31
CA THR A 217 -48.02 -5.12 -9.82
C THR A 217 -47.37 -4.03 -8.95
N ASP A 218 -48.19 -3.01 -8.64
CA ASP A 218 -48.70 -2.62 -7.31
C ASP A 218 -48.16 -3.33 -6.03
N GLU A 219 -47.87 -2.55 -4.98
CA GLU A 219 -48.08 -2.96 -3.59
C GLU A 219 -48.41 -1.77 -2.65
N THR A 220 -49.49 -1.93 -1.89
CA THR A 220 -49.84 -1.33 -0.57
C THR A 220 -50.77 -0.11 -0.41
N LEU A 221 -51.98 -0.47 0.06
CA LEU A 221 -52.75 0.10 1.19
C LEU A 221 -53.64 1.35 0.96
N ALA A 222 -54.94 1.05 0.87
CA ALA A 222 -56.03 2.00 1.08
C ALA A 222 -56.54 1.98 2.54
N ALA A 223 -56.99 3.14 3.04
CA ALA A 223 -57.89 3.26 4.19
C ALA A 223 -58.69 4.58 4.17
N ASP A 224 -59.70 4.62 3.29
CA ASP A 224 -61.01 5.31 3.40
C ASP A 224 -61.25 6.54 4.34
N LYS A 225 -61.82 7.57 3.69
CA LYS A 225 -63.06 8.33 4.06
C LYS A 225 -63.03 9.65 4.88
N ALA A 226 -63.21 10.73 4.10
CA ALA A 226 -64.45 11.53 3.97
C ALA A 226 -64.78 12.72 4.91
N GLY A 227 -65.26 13.82 4.27
CA GLY A 227 -65.94 15.00 4.85
C GLY A 227 -64.97 16.12 5.24
N ASP A 228 -65.11 17.39 4.84
CA ASP A 228 -66.32 18.19 4.52
C ASP A 228 -65.94 19.43 3.66
N ASP A 229 -66.92 20.11 3.06
CA ASP A 229 -66.74 21.31 2.24
C ASP A 229 -66.44 22.59 3.06
N LYS A 230 -65.57 23.48 2.53
CA LYS A 230 -65.83 24.94 2.39
C LYS A 230 -64.66 25.76 1.80
N MET A 231 -64.94 26.33 0.62
CA MET A 231 -64.83 27.76 0.24
C MET A 231 -63.68 28.64 0.78
N ASP A 232 -62.94 29.21 -0.18
CA ASP A 232 -62.31 30.56 -0.21
C ASP A 232 -61.32 31.00 0.89
N VAL A 233 -60.10 31.34 0.48
CA VAL A 233 -59.73 32.74 0.17
C VAL A 233 -58.36 32.78 -0.53
N ASP A 234 -58.26 33.63 -1.54
CA ASP A 234 -57.06 33.87 -2.35
C ASP A 234 -55.87 34.40 -1.51
N SER A 235 -54.66 33.91 -1.78
CA SER A 235 -53.42 34.46 -1.23
C SER A 235 -52.25 34.08 -2.14
N PRO A 236 -51.60 35.04 -2.82
CA PRO A 236 -50.52 34.75 -3.74
C PRO A 236 -49.24 34.39 -2.96
N GLN A 237 -49.08 33.12 -2.61
CA GLN A 237 -47.75 32.59 -2.31
C GLN A 237 -46.94 32.64 -3.60
N ALA A 238 -46.09 33.67 -3.70
CA ALA A 238 -45.08 33.75 -4.74
C ALA A 238 -44.25 32.47 -4.71
N GLU A 239 -44.36 31.67 -5.78
CA GLU A 239 -43.49 30.52 -6.00
C GLU A 239 -42.06 31.03 -5.97
N LYS A 240 -41.32 30.71 -4.90
CA LYS A 240 -39.87 30.90 -4.90
C LYS A 240 -39.34 30.06 -6.06
N PRO A 241 -38.67 30.65 -7.06
CA PRO A 241 -38.12 29.86 -8.15
C PRO A 241 -37.21 28.81 -7.54
N GLN A 242 -37.46 27.54 -7.83
CA GLN A 242 -36.56 26.47 -7.45
C GLN A 242 -35.27 26.71 -8.25
N VAL A 243 -34.24 27.17 -7.55
CA VAL A 243 -32.91 27.39 -8.11
C VAL A 243 -32.15 26.08 -7.96
N GLU A 244 -31.84 25.45 -9.09
CA GLU A 244 -30.94 24.29 -9.08
C GLU A 244 -29.50 24.81 -9.13
N THR A 245 -28.69 24.39 -8.15
CA THR A 245 -27.25 24.66 -8.16
C THR A 245 -26.59 23.68 -9.11
N VAL A 246 -25.95 24.20 -10.15
CA VAL A 246 -25.26 23.43 -11.17
C VAL A 246 -23.75 23.59 -10.98
N TYR A 247 -23.03 22.50 -11.22
CA TYR A 247 -21.59 22.42 -11.08
C TYR A 247 -20.94 21.94 -12.37
N THR A 248 -19.82 22.56 -12.72
CA THR A 248 -18.85 22.06 -13.71
C THR A 248 -17.46 22.05 -13.07
N GLY A 249 -16.64 21.06 -13.43
CA GLY A 249 -15.33 20.85 -12.79
C GLY A 249 -14.92 19.37 -12.71
N ARG A 250 -13.82 19.11 -11.99
CA ARG A 250 -13.23 17.76 -11.89
C ARG A 250 -13.84 16.89 -10.80
N ARG A 251 -14.37 17.49 -9.74
CA ARG A 251 -14.72 16.75 -8.53
C ARG A 251 -16.04 16.02 -8.68
N ILE A 252 -16.08 14.81 -8.14
CA ILE A 252 -17.25 13.93 -8.09
C ILE A 252 -17.68 13.61 -6.66
N GLY A 253 -16.88 14.00 -5.67
CA GLY A 253 -17.11 13.79 -4.24
C GLY A 253 -16.17 14.63 -3.39
N ALA A 254 -16.15 14.36 -2.10
CA ALA A 254 -15.26 14.98 -1.12
C ALA A 254 -13.96 14.16 -0.93
N GLY A 255 -12.89 14.82 -0.47
CA GLY A 255 -11.59 14.19 -0.25
C GLY A 255 -11.62 12.97 0.70
N HIS A 256 -12.47 13.00 1.72
CA HIS A 256 -12.67 11.86 2.64
C HIS A 256 -13.41 10.65 2.03
N GLU A 257 -14.07 10.83 0.89
CA GLU A 257 -14.74 9.76 0.14
C GLU A 257 -13.79 9.10 -0.88
N MET A 258 -12.55 9.62 -1.03
CA MET A 258 -11.59 9.11 -1.99
C MET A 258 -11.23 7.65 -1.70
N PRO A 259 -11.44 6.72 -2.65
CA PRO A 259 -11.07 5.32 -2.50
C PRO A 259 -9.58 5.11 -2.19
N GLU A 260 -9.27 4.18 -1.28
CA GLU A 260 -7.88 3.85 -0.90
C GLU A 260 -7.04 3.37 -2.11
N ASP A 261 -7.66 2.63 -3.03
CA ASP A 261 -6.99 2.14 -4.25
C ASP A 261 -6.52 3.28 -5.18
N ALA A 262 -7.18 4.44 -5.18
CA ALA A 262 -6.73 5.59 -5.95
C ALA A 262 -5.40 6.16 -5.41
N ARG A 263 -5.20 6.14 -4.09
CA ARG A 263 -3.93 6.54 -3.46
C ARG A 263 -2.85 5.50 -3.73
N GLU A 264 -3.16 4.22 -3.53
CA GLU A 264 -2.21 3.12 -3.74
C GLU A 264 -1.76 2.98 -5.22
N ASP A 265 -2.65 3.16 -6.19
CA ASP A 265 -2.31 3.17 -7.62
C ASP A 265 -1.35 4.33 -7.97
N THR A 266 -1.59 5.52 -7.44
CA THR A 266 -0.76 6.72 -7.68
C THR A 266 0.63 6.54 -7.09
N LEU A 267 0.70 6.10 -5.83
CA LEU A 267 1.95 5.83 -5.13
C LEU A 267 2.73 4.68 -5.77
N ARG A 268 2.05 3.63 -6.25
CA ARG A 268 2.67 2.59 -7.07
C ARG A 268 3.26 3.17 -8.35
N GLY A 269 2.53 4.03 -9.06
CA GLY A 269 3.01 4.69 -10.27
C GLY A 269 4.27 5.53 -10.02
N LEU A 270 4.27 6.35 -8.94
CA LEU A 270 5.42 7.15 -8.52
C LEU A 270 6.62 6.27 -8.18
N LEU A 271 6.39 5.23 -7.36
CA LEU A 271 7.42 4.30 -6.92
C LEU A 271 8.01 3.50 -8.08
N GLU A 272 7.20 2.98 -9.00
CA GLU A 272 7.67 2.19 -10.14
C GLU A 272 8.54 3.02 -11.10
N MET A 273 8.21 4.31 -11.32
CA MET A 273 9.06 5.20 -12.13
C MET A 273 10.47 5.34 -11.54
N ALA A 274 10.58 5.47 -10.21
CA ALA A 274 11.87 5.61 -9.53
C ALA A 274 12.59 4.26 -9.36
N ALA A 275 11.85 3.17 -9.11
CA ALA A 275 12.41 1.85 -8.80
C ALA A 275 12.87 1.07 -10.03
N TRP A 276 12.14 1.16 -11.15
CA TRP A 276 12.40 0.35 -12.34
C TRP A 276 13.78 0.58 -12.99
N PRO A 277 14.30 1.83 -13.06
CA PRO A 277 15.66 2.09 -13.55
C PRO A 277 16.76 1.35 -12.79
N PHE A 278 16.60 1.14 -11.48
CA PHE A 278 17.55 0.41 -10.61
C PHE A 278 17.33 -1.12 -10.61
N GLY A 279 16.36 -1.63 -11.38
CA GLY A 279 16.00 -3.05 -11.38
C GLY A 279 15.12 -3.47 -10.19
N CYS A 280 14.44 -2.52 -9.55
CA CYS A 280 13.47 -2.78 -8.49
C CYS A 280 12.02 -2.77 -9.02
N GLN A 281 11.12 -3.42 -8.29
CA GLN A 281 9.69 -3.55 -8.60
C GLN A 281 8.86 -3.35 -7.33
N ALA A 282 7.64 -2.82 -7.48
CA ALA A 282 6.69 -2.61 -6.38
C ALA A 282 5.61 -3.70 -6.37
N ALA A 283 5.48 -4.42 -5.26
CA ALA A 283 4.45 -5.44 -5.03
C ALA A 283 3.56 -5.07 -3.82
N VAL A 284 2.39 -5.70 -3.71
CA VAL A 284 1.59 -5.71 -2.48
C VAL A 284 2.05 -6.94 -1.67
N PRO A 285 2.23 -6.84 -0.33
CA PRO A 285 2.53 -7.99 0.52
C PRO A 285 1.56 -9.15 0.28
N SER A 286 2.05 -10.38 0.11
CA SER A 286 1.16 -11.52 -0.13
C SER A 286 0.55 -12.08 1.17
N LEU A 287 1.17 -11.76 2.30
CA LEU A 287 0.68 -12.03 3.65
C LEU A 287 0.31 -10.72 4.37
N PRO A 288 -0.69 -10.72 5.28
CA PRO A 288 -0.99 -9.57 6.13
C PRO A 288 0.24 -9.17 6.97
N PRO A 289 0.72 -7.91 6.90
CA PRO A 289 1.93 -7.50 7.61
C PRO A 289 1.72 -7.51 9.13
N ARG A 290 2.62 -8.18 9.86
CA ARG A 290 2.54 -8.36 11.31
C ARG A 290 3.89 -8.15 11.98
N LEU A 291 4.01 -7.06 12.73
CA LEU A 291 5.17 -6.79 13.59
C LEU A 291 5.18 -7.77 14.76
N ALA A 292 6.27 -8.51 14.94
CA ALA A 292 6.45 -9.39 16.09
C ALA A 292 7.00 -8.61 17.29
N VAL A 293 6.34 -8.68 18.44
CA VAL A 293 6.87 -8.12 19.69
C VAL A 293 6.81 -9.20 20.75
N ARG A 294 7.91 -9.94 20.89
CA ARG A 294 7.99 -11.18 21.68
C ARG A 294 6.88 -12.17 21.27
N ASN A 295 5.89 -12.38 22.13
CA ASN A 295 4.77 -13.29 21.89
C ASN A 295 3.54 -12.61 21.25
N LEU A 296 3.61 -11.30 20.94
CA LEU A 296 2.53 -10.53 20.32
C LEU A 296 2.78 -10.36 18.82
N LEU A 297 1.70 -10.35 18.04
CA LEU A 297 1.73 -10.04 16.61
C LEU A 297 0.82 -8.83 16.36
N PHE A 298 1.42 -7.66 16.17
CA PHE A 298 0.69 -6.42 15.89
C PHE A 298 0.42 -6.30 14.38
N PRO A 299 -0.85 -6.20 13.94
CA PRO A 299 -1.15 -5.91 12.55
C PRO A 299 -0.69 -4.49 12.21
N VAL A 300 0.13 -4.36 11.18
CA VAL A 300 0.62 -3.06 10.68
C VAL A 300 0.30 -2.94 9.18
N ARG A 301 0.15 -1.72 8.68
CA ARG A 301 -0.14 -1.48 7.25
C ARG A 301 1.15 -1.27 6.49
N GLN A 302 1.43 -2.12 5.51
CA GLN A 302 2.35 -1.88 4.40
C GLN A 302 1.48 -2.01 3.13
N SER A 303 1.23 -0.90 2.42
CA SER A 303 0.42 -0.91 1.20
C SER A 303 1.20 -1.46 0.02
N LEU A 304 2.47 -1.05 -0.11
CA LEU A 304 3.38 -1.53 -1.15
C LEU A 304 4.75 -1.85 -0.54
N VAL A 305 5.46 -2.77 -1.16
CA VAL A 305 6.85 -3.12 -0.86
C VAL A 305 7.65 -3.05 -2.15
N ALA A 306 8.72 -2.25 -2.15
CA ALA A 306 9.73 -2.24 -3.20
C ALA A 306 10.77 -3.33 -2.89
N GLY A 307 10.98 -4.22 -3.85
CA GLY A 307 12.03 -5.23 -3.82
C GLY A 307 12.85 -5.20 -5.11
N ARG A 308 14.10 -5.63 -5.04
CA ARG A 308 14.96 -5.86 -6.20
C ARG A 308 14.46 -7.09 -6.97
N ALA A 309 14.44 -7.01 -8.30
CA ALA A 309 14.17 -8.18 -9.13
C ALA A 309 15.38 -9.13 -9.08
N PRO A 310 15.19 -10.45 -8.83
CA PRO A 310 16.27 -11.43 -8.88
C PRO A 310 16.96 -11.45 -10.25
N GLN A 311 18.27 -11.68 -10.28
CA GLN A 311 19.00 -11.90 -11.55
C GLN A 311 18.52 -13.16 -12.29
N ASP A 312 18.11 -14.22 -11.56
CA ASP A 312 17.54 -15.41 -12.19
C ASP A 312 16.14 -15.10 -12.76
N ARG A 313 16.06 -15.22 -14.09
CA ARG A 313 14.84 -15.02 -14.87
C ARG A 313 13.72 -16.01 -14.50
N GLN A 314 14.02 -17.22 -14.02
CA GLN A 314 12.98 -18.17 -13.60
C GLN A 314 12.33 -17.74 -12.29
N THR A 315 13.15 -17.36 -11.30
CA THR A 315 12.72 -16.84 -9.99
C THR A 315 11.96 -15.52 -10.13
N ALA A 316 12.46 -14.59 -10.95
CA ALA A 316 11.75 -13.34 -11.27
C ALA A 316 10.38 -13.59 -11.95
N ARG A 317 10.27 -14.58 -12.85
CA ARG A 317 8.99 -14.97 -13.49
C ARG A 317 7.97 -15.57 -12.51
N LYS A 318 8.42 -16.14 -11.38
CA LYS A 318 7.53 -16.59 -10.29
C LYS A 318 6.97 -15.43 -9.45
N GLY A 319 7.39 -14.19 -9.72
CA GLY A 319 7.01 -13.00 -8.96
C GLY A 319 7.67 -12.94 -7.58
N ILE A 320 8.86 -13.55 -7.43
CA ILE A 320 9.67 -13.47 -6.22
C ILE A 320 10.56 -12.23 -6.30
N LEU A 321 10.64 -11.47 -5.21
CA LEU A 321 11.49 -10.28 -5.06
C LEU A 321 12.58 -10.50 -4.00
N GLU A 322 13.65 -9.71 -4.06
CA GLU A 322 14.72 -9.65 -3.05
C GLU A 322 14.61 -8.34 -2.27
N GLY A 323 14.56 -8.39 -0.93
CA GLY A 323 14.38 -7.18 -0.10
C GLY A 323 13.78 -7.47 1.28
N PRO A 324 12.95 -6.59 1.85
CA PRO A 324 12.47 -5.32 1.30
C PRO A 324 13.56 -4.24 1.20
N VAL A 325 13.48 -3.40 0.16
CA VAL A 325 14.36 -2.24 -0.07
C VAL A 325 13.73 -0.98 0.52
N LEU A 326 12.46 -0.73 0.21
CA LEU A 326 11.67 0.41 0.68
C LEU A 326 10.21 -0.02 0.79
N VAL A 327 9.46 0.55 1.73
CA VAL A 327 8.01 0.28 1.89
C VAL A 327 7.17 1.53 1.67
N VAL A 328 5.89 1.36 1.36
CA VAL A 328 4.93 2.47 1.24
C VAL A 328 3.75 2.21 2.17
N GLN A 329 3.36 3.22 2.92
CA GLN A 329 2.16 3.20 3.73
C GLN A 329 1.21 4.31 3.27
N CYS A 330 0.14 3.89 2.58
CA CYS A 330 -0.98 4.76 2.25
C CYS A 330 -1.97 4.76 3.42
N ARG A 331 -2.48 5.93 3.80
CA ARG A 331 -3.39 6.08 4.94
C ARG A 331 -4.63 6.90 4.57
N PRO A 332 -5.85 6.44 4.90
CA PRO A 332 -7.10 7.10 4.55
C PRO A 332 -7.44 8.30 5.46
N GLU A 333 -6.77 8.45 6.60
CA GLU A 333 -7.03 9.52 7.56
C GLU A 333 -6.89 10.93 6.94
N THR A 334 -7.94 11.74 7.09
CA THR A 334 -8.00 13.15 6.64
C THR A 334 -7.94 14.16 7.78
N SER A 335 -8.09 13.70 9.04
CA SER A 335 -8.16 14.53 10.25
C SER A 335 -7.44 13.82 11.41
N PHE A 336 -6.46 14.53 11.97
CA PHE A 336 -5.54 14.07 13.02
C PHE A 336 -5.76 14.79 14.35
N ARG A 337 -6.54 15.87 14.35
CA ARG A 337 -6.85 16.68 15.54
C ARG A 337 -8.35 16.89 15.68
N GLU A 338 -8.86 16.81 16.90
CA GLU A 338 -10.20 17.34 17.22
C GLU A 338 -10.16 18.89 17.28
N PRO A 339 -11.29 19.61 17.12
CA PRO A 339 -11.30 21.08 17.01
C PRO A 339 -10.68 21.87 18.17
N ASN A 340 -10.51 21.23 19.34
CA ASN A 340 -9.95 21.83 20.56
C ASN A 340 -8.55 21.26 20.93
N GLU A 341 -7.97 20.37 20.13
CA GLU A 341 -6.66 19.76 20.42
C GLU A 341 -5.50 20.61 19.90
N ALA A 342 -4.45 20.73 20.72
CA ALA A 342 -3.22 21.40 20.32
C ALA A 342 -2.40 20.54 19.33
N PRO A 343 -1.71 21.15 18.34
CA PRO A 343 -0.82 20.43 17.43
C PRO A 343 0.26 19.64 18.18
N GLY A 344 0.51 18.39 17.78
CA GLY A 344 1.54 17.51 18.32
C GLY A 344 1.17 16.75 19.59
N GLN A 345 -0.01 17.03 20.16
CA GLN A 345 -0.52 16.32 21.35
C GLN A 345 -1.81 15.52 21.04
N GLY A 346 -2.26 15.52 19.78
CA GLY A 346 -3.48 14.83 19.36
C GLY A 346 -3.35 13.32 19.46
N GLN A 347 -4.34 12.66 20.06
CA GLN A 347 -4.34 11.21 20.25
C GLN A 347 -4.28 10.45 18.91
N ARG A 348 -4.80 11.04 17.82
CA ARG A 348 -4.72 10.46 16.47
C ARG A 348 -3.34 10.66 15.82
N GLU A 349 -2.67 11.79 16.04
CA GLU A 349 -1.28 12.03 15.58
C GLU A 349 -0.32 10.98 16.17
N MET A 350 -0.50 10.67 17.46
CA MET A 350 0.26 9.64 18.16
C MET A 350 -0.02 8.22 17.62
N CYS A 351 -1.28 7.89 17.33
CA CYS A 351 -1.66 6.66 16.66
C CYS A 351 -1.02 6.54 15.26
N ASP A 352 -0.97 7.65 14.50
CA ASP A 352 -0.35 7.72 13.18
C ASP A 352 1.16 7.42 13.26
N LEU A 353 1.87 8.10 14.15
CA LEU A 353 3.31 7.90 14.36
C LEU A 353 3.66 6.46 14.74
N ILE A 354 2.88 5.82 15.63
CA ILE A 354 3.11 4.42 16.02
C ILE A 354 2.84 3.46 14.85
N ARG A 355 1.87 3.74 13.97
CA ARG A 355 1.61 2.92 12.77
C ARG A 355 2.74 3.05 11.73
N GLU A 356 3.34 4.23 11.61
CA GLU A 356 4.52 4.44 10.77
C GLU A 356 5.74 3.69 11.32
N VAL A 357 6.09 3.94 12.57
CA VAL A 357 7.22 3.28 13.25
C VAL A 357 7.03 1.76 13.27
N GLY A 358 5.81 1.26 13.51
CA GLY A 358 5.50 -0.17 13.48
C GLY A 358 5.71 -0.82 12.11
N ALA A 359 5.38 -0.12 11.01
CA ALA A 359 5.63 -0.61 9.65
C ALA A 359 7.13 -0.61 9.30
N MET A 360 7.87 0.40 9.75
CA MET A 360 9.33 0.47 9.55
C MET A 360 10.08 -0.56 10.42
N LEU A 361 9.66 -0.79 11.66
CA LEU A 361 10.18 -1.86 12.50
C LEU A 361 9.88 -3.26 11.93
N LEU A 362 8.70 -3.47 11.32
CA LEU A 362 8.43 -4.72 10.59
C LEU A 362 9.40 -4.86 9.40
N THR A 363 9.62 -3.80 8.64
CA THR A 363 10.57 -3.81 7.52
C THR A 363 12.00 -4.15 7.98
N ALA A 364 12.41 -3.65 9.16
CA ALA A 364 13.66 -4.05 9.80
C ALA A 364 13.68 -5.54 10.20
N GLN A 365 12.59 -6.05 10.78
CA GLN A 365 12.44 -7.49 11.08
C GLN A 365 12.49 -8.36 9.83
N GLU A 366 11.88 -7.92 8.74
CA GLU A 366 11.88 -8.63 7.46
C GLU A 366 13.27 -8.70 6.87
N ARG A 367 14.00 -7.58 6.81
CA ARG A 367 15.40 -7.54 6.38
C ARG A 367 16.29 -8.42 7.28
N ALA A 368 16.07 -8.38 8.59
CA ALA A 368 16.81 -9.18 9.57
C ALA A 368 16.59 -10.70 9.48
N ARG A 369 15.69 -11.20 8.62
CA ARG A 369 15.51 -12.63 8.31
C ARG A 369 16.54 -13.16 7.30
N GLU A 370 17.40 -12.31 6.72
CA GLU A 370 18.47 -12.77 5.83
C GLU A 370 19.33 -13.84 6.51
N GLY A 371 19.61 -14.93 5.77
CA GLY A 371 20.35 -16.10 6.28
C GLY A 371 19.66 -16.92 7.37
N SER A 372 18.48 -16.49 7.84
CA SER A 372 17.73 -17.17 8.90
C SER A 372 16.72 -18.18 8.33
N VAL A 373 16.35 -19.18 9.12
CA VAL A 373 15.28 -20.14 8.80
C VAL A 373 14.04 -19.80 9.62
N GLU A 374 12.86 -19.84 9.01
CA GLU A 374 11.61 -19.64 9.73
C GLU A 374 11.36 -20.79 10.72
N VAL A 375 11.10 -20.44 11.98
CA VAL A 375 10.52 -21.36 12.97
C VAL A 375 9.04 -21.02 13.13
N LYS A 376 8.15 -21.93 12.72
CA LYS A 376 6.71 -21.66 12.77
C LYS A 376 6.19 -21.67 14.22
N PRO A 377 5.16 -20.88 14.54
CA PRO A 377 4.58 -20.87 15.88
C PRO A 377 4.11 -22.27 16.30
N GLY A 378 4.72 -22.86 17.32
CA GLY A 378 4.40 -24.21 17.79
C GLY A 378 5.11 -25.35 17.06
N GLU A 379 6.05 -25.07 16.16
CA GLU A 379 6.92 -26.08 15.55
C GLU A 379 7.76 -26.81 16.61
N GLY A 380 7.93 -28.13 16.44
CA GLY A 380 8.64 -28.99 17.40
C GLY A 380 8.01 -29.11 18.79
N LYS A 381 6.83 -28.53 19.05
CA LYS A 381 6.14 -28.63 20.34
C LYS A 381 5.28 -29.89 20.40
N TRP A 382 5.24 -30.55 21.57
CA TRP A 382 4.54 -31.83 21.73
C TRP A 382 3.09 -31.79 21.22
N TRP A 383 2.37 -30.69 21.47
CA TRP A 383 0.96 -30.55 21.09
C TRP A 383 0.71 -30.45 19.58
N THR A 384 1.75 -30.24 18.76
CA THR A 384 1.72 -30.23 17.29
C THR A 384 2.37 -31.47 16.67
N THR A 385 3.28 -32.15 17.38
CA THR A 385 4.00 -33.33 16.86
C THR A 385 3.31 -34.65 17.22
N THR A 386 2.81 -34.81 18.44
CA THR A 386 2.23 -36.10 18.89
C THR A 386 0.81 -36.32 18.33
N PRO A 387 0.51 -37.47 17.68
CA PRO A 387 -0.86 -37.87 17.35
C PRO A 387 -1.72 -37.94 18.62
N ARG A 388 -2.98 -37.49 18.52
CA ARG A 388 -3.92 -37.48 19.64
C ARG A 388 -4.73 -38.78 19.70
N TRP A 389 -5.17 -39.15 20.90
CA TRP A 389 -6.05 -40.31 21.11
C TRP A 389 -7.31 -40.22 20.24
N GLY A 390 -7.51 -41.18 19.33
CA GLY A 390 -8.62 -41.20 18.37
C GLY A 390 -8.49 -40.22 17.19
N GLY A 391 -7.33 -39.59 16.99
CA GLY A 391 -6.99 -38.82 15.80
C GLY A 391 -6.33 -39.69 14.72
N ALA A 392 -6.38 -39.24 13.46
CA ALA A 392 -5.55 -39.82 12.40
C ALA A 392 -4.06 -39.54 12.69
N PRO A 393 -3.12 -40.37 12.19
CA PRO A 393 -1.69 -40.08 12.25
C PRO A 393 -1.37 -38.69 11.67
N ASN A 394 -0.39 -38.00 12.25
CA ASN A 394 0.04 -36.66 11.83
C ASN A 394 0.88 -36.68 10.53
N ASP A 395 0.57 -37.58 9.58
CA ASP A 395 1.11 -37.50 8.22
C ASP A 395 0.51 -36.27 7.56
N GLY A 396 1.28 -35.17 7.60
CA GLY A 396 0.86 -33.89 7.11
C GLY A 396 0.60 -33.95 5.62
N VAL A 397 -0.66 -33.74 5.21
CA VAL A 397 -1.00 -33.48 3.81
C VAL A 397 -0.13 -32.32 3.31
N PRO A 398 0.78 -32.53 2.33
CA PRO A 398 1.65 -31.46 1.86
C PRO A 398 0.84 -30.44 1.07
N ILE A 399 0.48 -29.33 1.74
CA ILE A 399 0.00 -28.14 1.04
C ILE A 399 1.27 -27.44 0.52
N ASP A 400 1.54 -27.62 -0.77
CA ASP A 400 2.62 -27.07 -1.59
C ASP A 400 3.92 -27.91 -1.74
N THR A 401 3.83 -29.14 -2.26
CA THR A 401 4.90 -29.76 -3.07
C THR A 401 4.37 -30.32 -4.40
N PRO A 402 4.94 -29.96 -5.56
CA PRO A 402 4.65 -30.60 -6.84
C PRO A 402 5.59 -31.80 -7.04
N GLU A 403 5.47 -32.83 -6.20
CA GLU A 403 6.30 -34.03 -6.34
C GLU A 403 5.73 -35.00 -7.37
N ASN A 404 6.38 -34.98 -8.53
CA ASN A 404 6.21 -35.94 -9.59
C ASN A 404 7.10 -37.16 -9.28
N THR A 405 6.67 -38.02 -8.37
CA THR A 405 7.34 -39.30 -8.05
C THR A 405 6.57 -40.44 -8.68
N ASP A 406 7.08 -40.89 -9.82
CA ASP A 406 6.61 -42.09 -10.51
C ASP A 406 6.86 -43.32 -9.61
N SER A 407 5.82 -44.07 -9.29
CA SER A 407 5.88 -45.25 -8.40
C SER A 407 4.87 -46.26 -8.88
N LYS A 408 5.35 -47.08 -9.80
CA LYS A 408 4.66 -48.15 -10.50
C LYS A 408 4.07 -49.18 -9.52
N PRO A 409 2.75 -49.44 -9.53
CA PRO A 409 2.20 -50.67 -8.97
C PRO A 409 2.50 -51.84 -9.92
N GLU A 410 2.85 -53.01 -9.35
CA GLU A 410 3.05 -54.23 -10.12
C GLU A 410 1.71 -54.86 -10.57
N GLU A 411 1.82 -55.83 -11.48
CA GLU A 411 0.71 -56.41 -12.24
C GLU A 411 -0.05 -57.45 -11.42
N GLU A 412 -1.38 -57.37 -11.37
CA GLU A 412 -2.24 -58.55 -11.12
C GLU A 412 -3.27 -58.73 -12.24
N GLU A 413 -3.19 -59.96 -12.78
CA GLU A 413 -3.91 -60.67 -13.84
C GLU A 413 -5.19 -60.11 -14.50
N ALA A 414 -5.24 -60.29 -15.82
CA ALA A 414 -6.38 -59.95 -16.67
C ALA A 414 -7.33 -61.14 -16.93
N THR A 415 -8.58 -61.02 -16.48
CA THR A 415 -9.79 -61.56 -17.16
C THR A 415 -10.97 -60.62 -16.84
N GLY A 416 -11.95 -60.31 -17.69
CA GLY A 416 -12.16 -60.53 -19.13
C GLY A 416 -13.53 -59.91 -19.54
N HIS A 417 -13.80 -59.82 -20.86
CA HIS A 417 -15.12 -59.54 -21.47
C HIS A 417 -15.69 -58.11 -21.51
N ALA A 418 -15.23 -57.36 -22.53
CA ALA A 418 -16.01 -56.88 -23.68
C ALA A 418 -17.39 -56.18 -23.51
N ASN A 419 -17.42 -54.95 -24.06
CA ASN A 419 -18.50 -54.37 -24.87
C ASN A 419 -19.93 -54.23 -24.31
N LYS A 420 -20.32 -52.97 -24.04
CA LYS A 420 -21.61 -52.40 -24.50
C LYS A 420 -21.55 -50.87 -24.61
N ARG A 421 -21.39 -50.36 -25.83
CA ARG A 421 -21.73 -48.97 -26.20
C ARG A 421 -23.23 -48.88 -26.48
N SER A 422 -23.99 -48.22 -25.61
CA SER A 422 -25.17 -47.43 -26.00
C SER A 422 -24.72 -45.96 -25.99
N ARG A 423 -24.71 -45.18 -27.08
CA ARG A 423 -25.81 -44.90 -28.03
C ARG A 423 -27.14 -44.58 -27.32
N TYR A 424 -27.11 -43.61 -26.41
CA TYR A 424 -28.06 -42.49 -26.34
C TYR A 424 -27.57 -41.52 -25.26
N ALA A 425 -26.85 -40.48 -25.67
CA ALA A 425 -26.45 -39.36 -24.80
C ALA A 425 -26.44 -38.08 -25.64
N ASP A 426 -27.30 -37.13 -25.26
CA ASP A 426 -27.56 -35.90 -26.00
C ASP A 426 -26.33 -34.98 -26.05
N PRO A 427 -25.92 -34.43 -27.21
CA PRO A 427 -24.72 -33.61 -27.35
C PRO A 427 -24.90 -32.15 -26.87
N ARG A 428 -25.70 -31.92 -25.82
CA ARG A 428 -26.06 -30.57 -25.32
C ARG A 428 -25.81 -30.29 -23.85
N MET A 429 -25.21 -31.21 -23.09
CA MET A 429 -24.66 -30.92 -21.75
C MET A 429 -23.28 -31.55 -21.54
N SER A 430 -22.26 -31.00 -22.19
CA SER A 430 -20.85 -31.23 -21.81
C SER A 430 -19.99 -29.98 -21.99
N SER A 431 -20.22 -29.01 -21.09
CA SER A 431 -19.30 -27.87 -20.87
C SER A 431 -19.23 -27.50 -19.39
N ARG A 432 -18.93 -28.50 -18.55
CA ARG A 432 -18.29 -28.30 -17.26
C ARG A 432 -17.12 -29.28 -17.17
N ARG A 433 -15.99 -28.88 -17.73
CA ARG A 433 -14.71 -29.57 -17.50
C ARG A 433 -14.47 -29.56 -15.99
N GLN A 434 -14.39 -30.75 -15.40
CA GLN A 434 -13.90 -30.93 -14.04
C GLN A 434 -12.43 -30.48 -14.03
N GLY A 435 -12.16 -29.33 -13.42
CA GLY A 435 -10.81 -28.97 -13.00
C GLY A 435 -10.42 -29.75 -11.74
N PRO A 436 -9.13 -29.79 -11.36
CA PRO A 436 -8.65 -30.48 -10.16
C PRO A 436 -9.05 -29.72 -8.89
N SER A 437 -10.32 -29.84 -8.51
CA SER A 437 -10.93 -29.20 -7.34
C SER A 437 -11.52 -30.29 -6.43
N ASN A 438 -10.68 -30.93 -5.63
CA ASN A 438 -11.16 -31.83 -4.58
C ASN A 438 -10.29 -31.88 -3.31
N SER A 439 -9.61 -30.78 -2.96
CA SER A 439 -9.39 -30.52 -1.54
C SER A 439 -10.73 -30.08 -0.95
N ARG A 440 -11.45 -31.01 -0.31
CA ARG A 440 -12.57 -30.64 0.56
C ARG A 440 -12.01 -29.67 1.60
N LYS A 441 -12.53 -28.45 1.66
CA LYS A 441 -12.18 -27.49 2.73
C LYS A 441 -12.57 -28.15 4.05
N ALA A 442 -11.57 -28.64 4.79
CA ALA A 442 -11.80 -29.41 6.01
C ALA A 442 -12.74 -28.66 6.96
N SER A 443 -13.72 -29.39 7.50
CA SER A 443 -14.67 -28.89 8.48
C SER A 443 -13.94 -28.29 9.68
N ALA A 444 -14.55 -27.34 10.38
CA ALA A 444 -13.98 -26.80 11.62
C ALA A 444 -13.67 -27.92 12.64
N ALA A 445 -14.50 -28.98 12.68
CA ALA A 445 -14.28 -30.15 13.52
C ALA A 445 -13.12 -31.05 13.03
N GLU A 446 -12.81 -31.07 11.74
CA GLU A 446 -11.66 -31.79 11.18
C GLU A 446 -10.36 -30.99 11.43
N LYS A 447 -10.40 -29.68 11.22
CA LYS A 447 -9.31 -28.76 11.56
C LYS A 447 -8.96 -28.77 13.06
N TRP A 448 -9.96 -28.93 13.93
CA TRP A 448 -9.73 -29.04 15.38
C TRP A 448 -9.10 -30.38 15.80
N LYS A 449 -9.31 -31.45 15.03
CA LYS A 449 -8.64 -32.74 15.25
C LYS A 449 -7.15 -32.68 14.87
N THR A 450 -6.79 -31.89 13.87
CA THR A 450 -5.41 -31.75 13.37
C THR A 450 -4.77 -30.46 13.88
N LEU A 451 -4.28 -30.48 15.13
CA LEU A 451 -3.61 -29.32 15.74
C LEU A 451 -2.17 -29.24 15.24
N GLN A 452 -1.94 -28.50 14.14
CA GLN A 452 -0.62 -28.32 13.52
C GLN A 452 0.13 -27.10 14.07
N ALA A 453 1.40 -26.95 13.67
CA ALA A 453 2.10 -25.68 13.80
C ALA A 453 1.34 -24.56 13.06
N GLY A 454 1.48 -23.33 13.54
CA GLY A 454 0.87 -22.15 12.93
C GLY A 454 1.32 -21.93 11.47
N PRO A 455 0.53 -21.19 10.68
CA PRO A 455 0.94 -20.82 9.33
C PRO A 455 2.23 -20.01 9.36
N SER A 456 2.98 -20.10 8.26
CA SER A 456 4.13 -19.25 8.00
C SER A 456 3.75 -17.77 8.09
N LEU A 457 4.62 -16.98 8.72
CA LEU A 457 4.59 -15.51 8.80
C LEU A 457 5.58 -14.89 7.79
N TRP A 458 6.24 -15.71 6.98
CA TRP A 458 7.25 -15.32 6.00
C TRP A 458 6.66 -15.41 4.59
N ASP A 459 6.79 -14.32 3.81
CA ASP A 459 6.22 -14.27 2.47
C ASP A 459 7.01 -15.17 1.51
N LYS A 460 6.39 -16.23 0.99
CA LYS A 460 7.00 -17.14 -0.01
C LYS A 460 7.42 -16.42 -1.31
N LYS A 461 6.95 -15.19 -1.55
CA LYS A 461 7.33 -14.32 -2.68
C LYS A 461 8.42 -13.29 -2.33
N MET A 462 8.94 -13.29 -1.10
CA MET A 462 10.03 -12.41 -0.70
C MET A 462 11.25 -13.23 -0.24
N ARG A 463 12.36 -13.08 -0.94
CA ARG A 463 13.69 -13.49 -0.45
C ARG A 463 14.21 -12.36 0.44
N TYR A 464 14.18 -12.59 1.75
CA TYR A 464 14.60 -11.61 2.74
C TYR A 464 16.11 -11.29 2.65
N MET A 465 16.45 -10.01 2.45
CA MET A 465 17.82 -9.51 2.27
C MET A 465 17.99 -8.07 2.81
N GLN A 466 19.11 -7.77 3.46
CA GLN A 466 19.48 -6.46 4.00
C GLN A 466 20.10 -5.53 2.93
N ILE A 467 19.43 -5.40 1.78
CA ILE A 467 19.92 -4.60 0.63
C ILE A 467 20.19 -3.15 1.08
N GLY A 468 21.39 -2.64 0.80
CA GLY A 468 21.81 -1.28 1.15
C GLY A 468 22.26 -1.07 2.60
N LYS A 469 22.22 -2.09 3.47
CA LYS A 469 22.79 -2.01 4.82
C LYS A 469 24.33 -1.99 4.75
N PRO A 470 25.04 -1.13 5.51
CA PRO A 470 26.50 -1.23 5.62
C PRO A 470 26.90 -2.53 6.35
N LYS A 471 27.85 -3.29 5.80
CA LYS A 471 28.30 -4.58 6.38
C LYS A 471 28.85 -4.41 7.80
N ASN A 472 29.72 -3.41 7.97
CA ASN A 472 30.43 -3.13 9.23
C ASN A 472 29.62 -2.28 10.23
N SER A 473 28.32 -2.05 9.98
CA SER A 473 27.45 -1.29 10.90
C SER A 473 26.46 -2.22 11.62
N PRO A 474 26.28 -2.08 12.94
CA PRO A 474 25.19 -2.75 13.65
C PRO A 474 23.83 -2.07 13.43
N PHE A 475 23.80 -0.91 12.78
CA PHE A 475 22.57 -0.22 12.38
C PHE A 475 22.11 -0.63 10.98
N ASP A 476 20.79 -0.63 10.78
CA ASP A 476 20.14 -0.70 9.47
C ASP A 476 19.34 0.58 9.22
N ASP A 477 19.34 1.06 7.98
CA ASP A 477 18.67 2.28 7.54
C ASP A 477 17.40 1.90 6.77
N ILE A 478 16.25 2.07 7.42
CA ILE A 478 14.95 1.71 6.85
C ILE A 478 14.32 2.95 6.21
N TYR A 479 13.84 2.81 4.97
CA TYR A 479 13.16 3.90 4.27
C TYR A 479 11.70 3.53 3.95
N MET A 480 10.81 4.51 4.10
CA MET A 480 9.39 4.40 3.82
C MET A 480 8.90 5.66 3.10
N ILE A 481 8.00 5.49 2.12
CA ILE A 481 7.16 6.57 1.62
C ILE A 481 5.85 6.54 2.40
N SER A 482 5.59 7.63 3.11
CA SER A 482 4.33 7.87 3.82
C SER A 482 3.39 8.68 2.94
N SER A 483 2.08 8.36 2.92
CA SER A 483 1.10 9.13 2.14
C SER A 483 -0.27 9.23 2.82
N ILE A 484 -0.76 10.46 2.90
CA ILE A 484 -2.10 10.85 3.37
C ILE A 484 -2.71 11.82 2.35
N ASN A 485 -4.04 11.87 2.23
CA ASN A 485 -4.73 12.73 1.27
C ASN A 485 -4.15 12.55 -0.16
N HIS A 486 -3.59 13.62 -0.73
CA HIS A 486 -2.80 13.65 -1.98
C HIS A 486 -1.33 14.07 -1.78
N HIS A 487 -0.85 13.97 -0.54
CA HIS A 487 0.51 14.34 -0.16
C HIS A 487 1.38 13.10 0.12
N VAL A 488 2.70 13.27 0.00
CA VAL A 488 3.72 12.25 0.32
C VAL A 488 4.84 12.81 1.18
N SER A 489 5.48 11.98 1.98
CA SER A 489 6.65 12.32 2.80
C SER A 489 7.58 11.12 2.86
N ILE A 490 8.88 11.35 2.78
CA ILE A 490 9.90 10.28 2.87
C ILE A 490 10.35 10.20 4.32
N VAL A 491 10.27 9.00 4.88
CA VAL A 491 10.63 8.71 6.27
C VAL A 491 11.81 7.74 6.28
N HIS A 492 12.84 8.08 7.04
CA HIS A 492 14.03 7.28 7.31
C HIS A 492 14.04 6.92 8.80
N LEU A 493 14.28 5.65 9.14
CA LEU A 493 14.39 5.16 10.51
C LEU A 493 15.69 4.36 10.65
N ARG A 494 16.58 4.82 11.53
CA ARG A 494 17.84 4.14 11.82
C ARG A 494 17.68 3.24 13.06
N VAL A 495 17.75 1.92 12.84
CA VAL A 495 17.46 0.88 13.85
C VAL A 495 18.73 0.07 14.16
N HIS A 496 19.09 -0.06 15.44
CA HIS A 496 20.20 -0.93 15.85
C HIS A 496 19.78 -2.40 15.93
N ARG A 497 20.65 -3.34 15.54
CA ARG A 497 20.37 -4.78 15.61
C ARG A 497 19.90 -5.22 17.01
N ARG A 498 20.61 -4.78 18.05
CA ARG A 498 20.26 -5.06 19.45
C ARG A 498 18.85 -4.58 19.84
N TYR A 499 18.42 -3.41 19.38
CA TYR A 499 17.05 -2.89 19.62
C TYR A 499 16.00 -3.81 18.98
N LEU A 500 16.25 -4.20 17.73
CA LEU A 500 15.38 -5.10 16.98
C LEU A 500 15.26 -6.47 17.65
N ASP A 501 16.37 -7.04 18.12
CA ASP A 501 16.37 -8.31 18.85
C ASP A 501 15.60 -8.20 20.19
N TYR A 502 15.75 -7.11 20.96
CA TYR A 502 15.01 -6.89 22.20
C TYR A 502 13.49 -6.75 21.99
N ILE A 503 13.05 -6.08 20.92
CA ILE A 503 11.63 -6.03 20.54
C ILE A 503 11.14 -7.42 20.10
N THR A 504 11.89 -8.09 19.24
CA THR A 504 11.45 -9.35 18.59
C THR A 504 11.45 -10.53 19.57
N HIS A 505 12.49 -10.66 20.40
CA HIS A 505 12.75 -11.84 21.23
C HIS A 505 12.80 -11.54 22.73
N GLY A 506 12.86 -10.27 23.15
CA GLY A 506 13.01 -9.88 24.55
C GLY A 506 14.44 -9.94 25.09
N LYS A 507 15.39 -10.44 24.29
CA LYS A 507 16.83 -10.50 24.58
C LYS A 507 17.62 -10.28 23.28
N SER A 508 18.89 -9.92 23.40
CA SER A 508 19.83 -9.92 22.29
C SER A 508 21.14 -10.52 22.74
N ASP A 509 21.69 -11.41 21.93
CA ASP A 509 23.01 -11.99 22.13
C ASP A 509 24.11 -11.11 21.45
N PHE A 510 23.73 -9.95 20.91
CA PHE A 510 24.64 -8.95 20.34
C PHE A 510 25.34 -8.15 21.46
N HIS A 511 26.67 -8.09 21.41
CA HIS A 511 27.51 -7.48 22.44
C HIS A 511 27.33 -5.95 22.55
N GLU A 512 27.67 -5.40 23.72
CA GLU A 512 27.77 -3.96 23.94
C GLU A 512 29.08 -3.44 23.35
N GLU A 513 29.01 -2.89 22.13
CA GLU A 513 30.13 -2.15 21.55
C GLU A 513 30.34 -0.83 22.29
N SER A 514 31.42 -0.76 23.06
CA SER A 514 31.91 0.45 23.70
C SER A 514 32.61 1.37 22.70
N GLY A 515 31.88 2.02 21.77
CA GLY A 515 32.51 2.92 20.80
C GLY A 515 31.60 3.73 19.86
N SER A 516 31.66 5.06 20.00
CA SER A 516 31.60 6.06 18.91
C SER A 516 30.41 6.12 17.93
N SER A 517 29.19 5.69 18.30
CA SER A 517 27.98 6.05 17.53
C SER A 517 27.29 7.28 18.15
N ASP A 518 27.03 8.32 17.34
CA ASP A 518 26.25 9.51 17.74
C ASP A 518 24.84 9.16 18.24
N GLN A 519 24.29 8.03 17.78
CA GLN A 519 23.00 7.49 18.23
C GLN A 519 23.24 6.30 19.16
N PRO A 520 22.66 6.27 20.38
CA PRO A 520 22.73 5.11 21.26
C PRO A 520 21.88 3.96 20.72
N TRP A 521 22.32 2.72 20.94
CA TRP A 521 21.66 1.52 20.40
C TRP A 521 20.18 1.37 20.81
N TYR A 522 19.80 1.96 21.95
CA TYR A 522 18.47 1.88 22.56
C TYR A 522 17.52 3.03 22.14
N ALA A 523 17.94 3.93 21.23
CA ALA A 523 17.10 4.99 20.68
C ALA A 523 16.76 4.73 19.22
N LEU A 524 15.55 5.11 18.82
CA LEU A 524 15.12 5.14 17.43
C LEU A 524 15.26 6.57 16.89
N SER A 525 16.09 6.78 15.87
CA SER A 525 16.16 8.06 15.15
C SER A 525 15.32 7.98 13.89
N LEU A 526 14.22 8.74 13.87
CA LEU A 526 13.33 8.90 12.74
C LEU A 526 13.55 10.28 12.11
N ARG A 527 13.87 10.31 10.82
CA ARG A 527 14.04 11.53 10.02
C ARG A 527 12.94 11.57 8.97
N ARG A 528 12.31 12.72 8.79
CA ARG A 528 11.10 12.89 7.97
C ARG A 528 11.22 14.14 7.11
N THR A 529 10.86 14.04 5.83
CA THR A 529 10.70 15.22 4.98
C THR A 529 9.40 15.96 5.28
N ARG A 530 9.31 17.21 4.83
CA ARG A 530 8.02 17.90 4.72
C ARG A 530 7.03 17.08 3.87
N TRP A 531 5.75 17.38 4.01
CA TRP A 531 4.71 16.84 3.12
C TRP A 531 4.79 17.55 1.76
N TYR A 532 4.86 16.75 0.69
CA TYR A 532 4.90 17.18 -0.70
C TYR A 532 3.55 16.94 -1.38
N ASP A 533 2.98 17.98 -1.99
CA ASP A 533 1.75 17.90 -2.77
C ASP A 533 2.00 17.29 -4.17
N LEU A 534 1.44 16.11 -4.43
CA LEU A 534 1.58 15.44 -5.75
C LEU A 534 0.86 16.18 -6.90
N MET A 535 -0.07 17.08 -6.58
CA MET A 535 -0.77 17.91 -7.55
C MET A 535 0.08 19.09 -8.03
N LYS A 536 1.14 19.47 -7.31
CA LYS A 536 2.06 20.55 -7.71
C LYS A 536 3.27 19.99 -8.45
N ALA A 537 3.62 20.59 -9.59
CA ALA A 537 4.69 20.10 -10.46
C ALA A 537 6.09 20.13 -9.80
N GLU A 538 6.38 21.16 -9.00
CA GLU A 538 7.67 21.30 -8.31
C GLU A 538 7.79 20.32 -7.13
N GLU A 539 6.78 20.26 -6.25
CA GLU A 539 6.81 19.41 -5.06
C GLU A 539 6.82 17.91 -5.41
N ARG A 540 6.12 17.48 -6.46
CA ARG A 540 6.16 16.09 -6.91
C ARG A 540 7.51 15.70 -7.55
N LEU A 541 8.22 16.66 -8.15
CA LEU A 541 9.59 16.43 -8.64
C LEU A 541 10.56 16.32 -7.46
N GLU A 542 10.48 17.20 -6.46
CA GLU A 542 11.29 17.12 -5.24
C GLU A 542 11.09 15.78 -4.51
N ALA A 543 9.83 15.34 -4.38
CA ALA A 543 9.51 14.01 -3.83
C ALA A 543 10.10 12.86 -4.67
N PHE A 544 10.04 12.94 -6.01
CA PHE A 544 10.60 11.94 -6.91
C PHE A 544 12.13 11.87 -6.82
N GLU A 545 12.81 13.02 -6.76
CA GLU A 545 14.27 13.12 -6.59
C GLU A 545 14.71 12.53 -5.24
N GLY A 546 13.96 12.78 -4.16
CA GLY A 546 14.21 12.15 -2.86
C GLY A 546 14.10 10.62 -2.92
N VAL A 547 13.05 10.08 -3.57
CA VAL A 547 12.88 8.61 -3.73
C VAL A 547 13.98 8.02 -4.62
N TRP A 548 14.36 8.72 -5.70
CA TRP A 548 15.47 8.32 -6.58
C TRP A 548 16.81 8.28 -5.82
N ARG A 549 17.08 9.29 -4.98
CA ARG A 549 18.28 9.36 -4.13
C ARG A 549 18.33 8.21 -3.11
N VAL A 550 17.19 7.80 -2.55
CA VAL A 550 17.10 6.62 -1.68
C VAL A 550 17.45 5.33 -2.44
N PHE A 551 16.91 5.10 -3.64
CA PHE A 551 17.32 3.95 -4.46
C PHE A 551 18.79 4.00 -4.86
N HIS A 552 19.30 5.19 -5.21
CA HIS A 552 20.70 5.40 -5.58
C HIS A 552 21.68 4.97 -4.47
N TYR A 553 21.36 5.30 -3.22
CA TYR A 553 22.12 4.87 -2.04
C TYR A 553 21.93 3.39 -1.71
N LEU A 554 20.68 2.90 -1.65
CA LEU A 554 20.39 1.52 -1.22
C LEU A 554 20.88 0.46 -2.22
N MET A 555 20.94 0.80 -3.50
CA MET A 555 21.36 -0.10 -4.57
C MET A 555 22.86 -0.07 -4.87
N ARG A 556 23.66 0.67 -4.09
CA ARG A 556 25.13 0.69 -4.22
C ARG A 556 25.75 -0.70 -4.10
N ASN A 557 26.87 -0.91 -4.76
CA ASN A 557 27.71 -2.04 -4.46
C ASN A 557 28.42 -1.80 -3.12
N ASN A 558 28.20 -2.68 -2.15
CA ASN A 558 29.00 -2.70 -0.93
C ASN A 558 30.23 -3.58 -1.22
N PRO A 559 31.45 -3.03 -1.38
CA PRO A 559 32.65 -3.87 -1.41
C PRO A 559 32.72 -4.77 -0.16
N ASP A 560 33.31 -5.95 -0.31
CA ASP A 560 33.59 -6.88 0.80
C ASP A 560 34.71 -6.34 1.71
#